data_AF-A0A4U1CAF4-F1
#
_entry.id   AF-A0A4U1CAF4-F1
#
_cell.length_a   1.000
_cell.length_b   1.000
_cell.length_c   1.000
_cell.angle_alpha   90.00
_cell.angle_beta   90.00
_cell.angle_gamma   90.00
#
_symmetry.space_group_name_H-M   'P 1'
#
loop_
_entity.id
_entity.type
_entity.pdbx_description
1 polymer ?
#
loop_
_entity_poly.entity_id
_entity_poly.type
_entity_poly.pdbx_seq_one_letter_code
_entity_poly.pdbx_strand_id
1 'polypeptide(L)'
;MINLFRNLNPVNLFVLAAYTLFMRIAIFVNLPDQLNFEFLEPYAKLLIQIPLENSFSVTANLALAAILTFLQAIIFNRVINNHGLMAKPSFLPALLYITGASLFTQFLILSPPLICNFLLIWIMDKFLKIGKAPNAMMMMFDIGMIIALGSLIYFPYIVFLAMLWLSLLLYRPFNWREWLSGLVGFLTIFFIIAVFYYWNDNISQFYRIWRPLVNTFPSKLRIKYDDYLVLIPVSVIIVLATLQLRENFFRSFISTRKAFQMLFFMFIIALISFYTKPDFRVYHFILSVPPGAVLLAYYFSNAKKRWFYESLFAVLVVSIQYFLFV
;
A
#
# COMPACT_ATOMS: atom_id res chain seq x y z
N MET A 1 2.32 20.08 13.86
CA MET A 1 1.72 18.74 14.07
C MET A 1 2.80 17.66 14.17
N ILE A 2 3.83 17.70 13.33
CA ILE A 2 4.89 16.67 13.30
C ILE A 2 5.52 16.45 14.67
N ASN A 3 5.79 17.53 15.43
CA ASN A 3 6.42 17.39 16.74
C ASN A 3 5.55 16.65 17.78
N LEU A 4 4.22 16.73 17.67
CA LEU A 4 3.29 16.00 18.55
C LEU A 4 3.35 14.48 18.26
N PHE A 5 3.38 14.12 16.97
CA PHE A 5 3.43 12.73 16.52
C PHE A 5 4.81 12.08 16.61
N ARG A 6 5.89 12.84 16.89
CA ARG A 6 7.22 12.30 17.21
C ARG A 6 7.25 11.51 18.52
N ASN A 7 6.28 11.74 19.40
CA ASN A 7 6.17 11.02 20.67
C ASN A 7 5.14 9.90 20.58
N LEU A 8 5.39 8.80 21.28
CA LEU A 8 4.47 7.67 21.36
C LEU A 8 3.51 7.86 22.55
N ASN A 9 2.60 8.82 22.44
CA ASN A 9 1.57 9.08 23.47
C ASN A 9 0.21 8.52 23.00
N PRO A 10 -0.52 7.73 23.83
CA PRO A 10 -1.86 7.25 23.50
C PRO A 10 -2.85 8.35 23.09
N VAL A 11 -2.70 9.58 23.62
CA VAL A 11 -3.53 10.74 23.24
C VAL A 11 -3.41 11.04 21.74
N ASN A 12 -2.26 10.75 21.13
CA ASN A 12 -2.04 10.95 19.70
C ASN A 12 -2.95 10.07 18.83
N LEU A 13 -3.53 8.99 19.38
CA LEU A 13 -4.49 8.15 18.66
C LEU A 13 -5.81 8.89 18.42
N PHE A 14 -6.29 9.68 19.40
CA PHE A 14 -7.46 10.53 19.22
C PHE A 14 -7.18 11.66 18.23
N VAL A 15 -6.00 12.28 18.32
CA VAL A 15 -5.57 13.30 17.34
C VAL A 15 -5.46 12.70 15.94
N LEU A 16 -5.00 11.46 15.81
CA LEU A 16 -4.91 10.75 14.54
C LEU A 16 -6.30 10.46 13.94
N ALA A 17 -7.27 10.09 14.78
CA ALA A 17 -8.66 9.88 14.34
C ALA A 17 -9.27 11.19 13.82
N ALA A 18 -9.12 12.28 14.56
CA ALA A 18 -9.54 13.61 14.12
C ALA A 18 -8.84 14.03 12.82
N TYR A 19 -7.53 13.77 12.70
CA TYR A 19 -6.76 14.04 11.49
C TYR A 19 -7.24 13.20 10.29
N THR A 20 -7.67 11.96 10.51
CA THR A 20 -8.23 11.12 9.44
C THR A 20 -9.52 11.72 8.89
N LEU A 21 -10.41 12.19 9.76
CA LEU A 21 -11.63 12.88 9.32
C LEU A 21 -11.32 14.19 8.61
N PHE A 22 -10.38 14.97 9.14
CA PHE A 22 -9.93 16.23 8.52
C PHE A 22 -9.38 15.99 7.11
N MET A 23 -8.47 15.03 6.93
CA MET A 23 -7.87 14.76 5.62
C MET A 23 -8.90 14.29 4.58
N ARG A 24 -10.03 13.75 5.02
CA ARG A 24 -11.10 13.22 4.18
C ARG A 24 -12.30 14.16 4.07
N ILE A 25 -12.25 15.37 4.63
CA ILE A 25 -13.43 16.25 4.72
C ILE A 25 -13.99 16.63 3.35
N ALA A 26 -13.12 16.84 2.35
CA ALA A 26 -13.50 17.29 1.02
C ALA A 26 -14.54 16.37 0.34
N ILE A 27 -14.41 15.04 0.47
CA ILE A 27 -15.35 14.10 -0.17
C ILE A 27 -16.70 14.00 0.55
N PHE A 28 -16.74 14.40 1.83
CA PHE A 28 -18.00 14.50 2.58
C PHE A 28 -18.74 15.81 2.27
N VAL A 29 -18.02 16.87 1.89
CA VAL A 29 -18.61 18.14 1.45
C VAL A 29 -19.09 18.02 0.00
N ASN A 30 -18.26 17.49 -0.90
CA ASN A 30 -18.56 17.28 -2.30
C ASN A 30 -18.88 15.80 -2.55
N LEU A 31 -20.08 15.38 -2.16
CA LEU A 31 -20.53 14.00 -2.35
C LEU A 31 -20.69 13.70 -3.85
N PRO A 32 -20.06 12.64 -4.39
CA PRO A 32 -20.29 12.24 -5.77
C PRO A 32 -21.70 11.64 -5.93
N ASP A 33 -22.40 12.04 -7.00
CA ASP A 33 -23.79 11.61 -7.28
C ASP A 33 -23.92 10.10 -7.48
N GLN A 34 -22.90 9.47 -8.07
CA GLN A 34 -22.81 8.01 -8.26
C GLN A 34 -21.37 7.54 -8.08
N LEU A 35 -21.21 6.47 -7.28
CA LEU A 35 -19.96 5.73 -7.22
C LEU A 35 -20.01 4.62 -8.28
N ASN A 36 -19.27 4.78 -9.38
CA ASN A 36 -19.09 3.70 -10.36
C ASN A 36 -18.22 2.59 -9.74
N PHE A 37 -18.89 1.68 -9.03
CA PHE A 37 -18.30 0.67 -8.16
C PHE A 37 -18.16 -0.67 -8.89
N GLU A 38 -16.96 -0.95 -9.42
CA GLU A 38 -16.54 -2.32 -9.74
C GLU A 38 -15.65 -2.83 -8.63
N PHE A 39 -16.28 -3.36 -7.58
CA PHE A 39 -15.57 -3.90 -6.42
C PHE A 39 -15.06 -5.32 -6.63
N LEU A 40 -15.75 -6.08 -7.47
CA LEU A 40 -15.36 -7.43 -7.83
C LEU A 40 -14.92 -7.45 -9.28
N GLU A 41 -13.70 -7.91 -9.50
CA GLU A 41 -13.26 -8.28 -10.84
C GLU A 41 -14.24 -9.30 -11.44
N PRO A 42 -14.42 -9.33 -12.78
CA PRO A 42 -15.40 -10.21 -13.42
C PRO A 42 -15.31 -11.68 -13.03
N TYR A 43 -14.11 -12.16 -12.69
CA TYR A 43 -13.87 -13.52 -12.23
C TYR A 43 -14.19 -13.76 -10.74
N ALA A 44 -14.22 -12.72 -9.92
CA ALA A 44 -14.60 -12.81 -8.51
C ALA A 44 -16.13 -12.79 -8.32
N LYS A 45 -16.89 -12.27 -9.30
CA LYS A 45 -18.37 -12.25 -9.32
C LYS A 45 -18.99 -13.65 -9.22
N LEU A 46 -18.27 -14.70 -9.63
CA LEU A 46 -18.75 -16.09 -9.53
C LEU A 46 -18.53 -16.70 -8.15
N LEU A 47 -17.50 -16.24 -7.43
CA LEU A 47 -17.18 -16.66 -6.06
C LEU A 47 -18.06 -15.91 -5.03
N ILE A 48 -18.38 -14.65 -5.31
CA ILE A 48 -19.17 -13.79 -4.44
C ILE A 48 -20.35 -13.25 -5.26
N GLN A 49 -21.48 -13.96 -5.21
CA GLN A 49 -22.74 -13.57 -5.87
C GLN A 49 -23.53 -12.52 -5.05
N ILE A 50 -22.84 -11.67 -4.29
CA ILE A 50 -23.51 -10.62 -3.52
C ILE A 50 -23.66 -9.42 -4.46
N PRO A 51 -24.87 -8.87 -4.66
CA PRO A 51 -25.11 -7.67 -5.46
C PRO A 51 -24.55 -6.42 -4.74
N LEU A 52 -23.22 -6.33 -4.69
CA LEU A 52 -22.46 -5.26 -4.05
C LEU A 52 -22.57 -3.93 -4.79
N GLU A 53 -22.99 -3.93 -6.06
CA GLU A 53 -23.05 -2.73 -6.90
C GLU A 53 -24.05 -1.67 -6.37
N ASN A 54 -25.09 -2.07 -5.62
CA ASN A 54 -26.10 -1.16 -5.04
C ASN A 54 -26.32 -1.32 -3.52
N SER A 55 -25.53 -2.15 -2.83
CA SER A 55 -25.83 -2.48 -1.41
C SER A 55 -25.41 -1.39 -0.41
N PHE A 56 -24.47 -0.51 -0.76
CA PHE A 56 -23.96 0.52 0.14
C PHE A 56 -24.36 1.91 -0.31
N SER A 57 -24.91 2.71 0.61
CA SER A 57 -25.03 4.15 0.38
C SER A 57 -23.64 4.77 0.16
N VAL A 58 -23.58 5.86 -0.61
CA VAL A 58 -22.32 6.61 -0.85
C VAL A 58 -21.65 6.98 0.47
N THR A 59 -22.43 7.42 1.46
CA THR A 59 -21.94 7.77 2.80
C THR A 59 -21.36 6.57 3.56
N ALA A 60 -21.98 5.39 3.47
CA ALA A 60 -21.48 4.17 4.11
C ALA A 60 -20.14 3.73 3.49
N ASN A 61 -19.99 3.84 2.17
CA ASN A 61 -18.73 3.54 1.48
C ASN A 61 -17.58 4.43 1.97
N LEU A 62 -17.83 5.75 2.01
CA LEU A 62 -16.84 6.74 2.47
C LEU A 62 -16.47 6.54 3.94
N ALA A 63 -17.46 6.26 4.80
CA ALA A 63 -17.23 5.97 6.20
C ALA A 63 -16.40 4.69 6.41
N LEU A 64 -16.72 3.62 5.68
CA LEU A 64 -15.95 2.37 5.72
C LEU A 64 -14.52 2.60 5.24
N ALA A 65 -14.32 3.31 4.13
CA ALA A 65 -12.97 3.64 3.65
C ALA A 65 -12.15 4.44 4.68
N ALA A 66 -12.79 5.35 5.43
CA ALA A 66 -12.14 6.12 6.48
C ALA A 66 -11.72 5.23 7.66
N ILE A 67 -12.63 4.36 8.12
CA ILE A 67 -12.36 3.38 9.17
C ILE A 67 -11.23 2.44 8.76
N LEU A 68 -11.26 1.90 7.54
CA LEU A 68 -10.21 1.01 7.05
C LEU A 68 -8.85 1.72 6.98
N THR A 69 -8.80 2.95 6.46
CA THR A 69 -7.56 3.73 6.40
C THR A 69 -7.00 4.01 7.79
N PHE A 70 -7.85 4.34 8.76
CA PHE A 70 -7.45 4.56 10.15
C PHE A 70 -6.88 3.28 10.79
N LEU A 71 -7.57 2.14 10.64
CA LEU A 71 -7.10 0.85 11.14
C LEU A 71 -5.78 0.44 10.48
N GLN A 72 -5.65 0.62 9.16
CA GLN A 72 -4.41 0.39 8.42
C GLN A 72 -3.27 1.23 8.97
N ALA A 73 -3.51 2.52 9.25
CA ALA A 73 -2.50 3.41 9.80
C ALA A 73 -1.99 2.95 11.18
N ILE A 74 -2.87 2.45 12.04
CA ILE A 74 -2.50 1.92 13.36
C ILE A 74 -1.67 0.65 13.22
N ILE A 75 -2.13 -0.31 12.40
CA ILE A 75 -1.42 -1.58 12.18
C ILE A 75 -0.05 -1.30 11.55
N PHE A 76 -0.01 -0.43 10.53
CA PHE A 76 1.21 0.01 9.89
C PHE A 76 2.19 0.62 10.90
N ASN A 77 1.73 1.55 11.73
CA ASN A 77 2.57 2.16 12.76
C ASN A 77 3.17 1.14 13.73
N ARG A 78 2.38 0.14 14.13
CA ARG A 78 2.84 -0.96 14.96
C ARG A 78 3.94 -1.79 14.26
N VAL A 79 3.75 -2.13 12.99
CA VAL A 79 4.76 -2.87 12.20
C VAL A 79 6.07 -2.08 12.12
N ILE A 80 6.02 -0.79 11.76
CA ILE A 80 7.22 0.05 11.64
C ILE A 80 7.97 0.20 12.97
N ASN A 81 7.24 0.41 14.07
CA ASN A 81 7.84 0.54 15.39
C ASN A 81 8.44 -0.79 15.89
N ASN A 82 7.78 -1.93 15.66
CA ASN A 82 8.28 -3.25 16.05
C ASN A 82 9.58 -3.62 15.33
N HIS A 83 9.74 -3.16 14.09
CA HIS A 83 10.95 -3.40 13.30
C HIS A 83 12.06 -2.39 13.54
N GLY A 84 11.82 -1.35 14.35
CA GLY A 84 12.83 -0.35 14.70
C GLY A 84 13.39 0.40 13.49
N LEU A 85 12.55 0.67 12.47
CA LEU A 85 12.99 1.39 11.27
C LEU A 85 13.28 2.87 11.53
N MET A 86 12.73 3.41 12.62
CA MET A 86 12.96 4.78 13.11
C MET A 86 13.88 4.75 14.33
N ALA A 87 14.63 5.82 14.56
CA ALA A 87 15.53 5.92 15.72
C ALA A 87 14.78 5.87 17.06
N LYS A 88 13.53 6.33 17.10
CA LYS A 88 12.64 6.27 18.26
C LYS A 88 11.23 5.86 17.83
N PRO A 89 10.51 5.04 18.62
CA PRO A 89 9.11 4.74 18.38
C PRO A 89 8.27 6.02 18.36
N SER A 90 7.40 6.15 17.36
CA SER A 90 6.57 7.35 17.18
C SER A 90 5.25 7.02 16.46
N PHE A 91 4.36 8.00 16.33
CA PHE A 91 3.15 7.91 15.51
C PHE A 91 3.31 8.59 14.13
N LEU A 92 4.52 9.03 13.78
CA LEU A 92 4.81 9.61 12.46
C LEU A 92 4.47 8.67 11.28
N PRO A 93 4.79 7.37 11.32
CA PRO A 93 4.40 6.45 10.25
C PRO A 93 2.88 6.45 10.03
N ALA A 94 2.08 6.45 11.10
CA ALA A 94 0.61 6.49 11.01
C ALA A 94 0.12 7.78 10.35
N LEU A 95 0.64 8.93 10.78
CA LEU A 95 0.28 10.25 10.28
C LEU A 95 0.53 10.36 8.77
N LEU A 96 1.70 9.90 8.32
CA LEU A 96 2.09 10.00 6.92
C LEU A 96 1.44 8.93 6.05
N TYR A 97 1.07 7.79 6.64
CA TYR A 97 0.20 6.82 5.98
C TYR A 97 -1.15 7.45 5.62
N ILE A 98 -1.83 8.09 6.59
CA ILE A 98 -3.12 8.77 6.33
C ILE A 98 -2.96 9.91 5.34
N THR A 99 -1.87 10.68 5.46
CA THR A 99 -1.58 11.78 4.54
C THR A 99 -1.38 11.26 3.11
N GLY A 100 -0.61 10.17 2.93
CA GLY A 100 -0.40 9.52 1.64
C GLY A 100 -1.68 8.87 1.08
N ALA A 101 -2.49 8.24 1.94
CA ALA A 101 -3.77 7.63 1.59
C ALA A 101 -4.87 8.67 1.31
N SER A 102 -4.59 9.96 1.42
CA SER A 102 -5.52 11.05 1.13
C SER A 102 -5.02 11.97 0.00
N LEU A 103 -3.99 11.56 -0.75
CA LEU A 103 -3.39 12.38 -1.83
C LEU A 103 -4.36 12.69 -2.98
N PHE A 104 -5.28 11.77 -3.27
CA PHE A 104 -6.22 11.88 -4.39
C PHE A 104 -7.63 11.55 -3.93
N THR A 105 -8.64 12.16 -4.55
CA THR A 105 -10.06 11.87 -4.29
C THR A 105 -10.39 10.39 -4.44
N GLN A 106 -9.77 9.71 -5.42
CA GLN A 106 -9.94 8.27 -5.66
C GLN A 106 -9.40 7.38 -4.53
N PHE A 107 -8.51 7.87 -3.67
CA PHE A 107 -8.02 7.12 -2.50
C PHE A 107 -9.01 7.15 -1.32
N LEU A 108 -9.94 8.11 -1.35
CA LEU A 108 -10.89 8.33 -0.26
C LEU A 108 -12.07 7.34 -0.30
N ILE A 109 -12.27 6.68 -1.44
CA ILE A 109 -13.36 5.72 -1.69
C ILE A 109 -12.89 4.30 -1.41
N LEU A 110 -13.81 3.42 -1.02
CA LEU A 110 -13.54 1.99 -0.86
C LEU A 110 -13.20 1.37 -2.22
N SER A 111 -11.98 0.87 -2.37
CA SER A 111 -11.49 0.25 -3.60
C SER A 111 -10.78 -1.09 -3.31
N PRO A 112 -10.72 -2.01 -4.28
CA PRO A 112 -9.99 -3.27 -4.11
C PRO A 112 -8.53 -3.10 -3.64
N PRO A 113 -7.71 -2.18 -4.20
CA PRO A 113 -6.36 -1.99 -3.70
C PRO A 113 -6.28 -1.36 -2.30
N LEU A 114 -7.29 -0.60 -1.85
CA LEU A 114 -7.38 -0.18 -0.45
C LEU A 114 -7.52 -1.40 0.47
N ILE A 115 -8.28 -2.43 0.09
CA ILE A 115 -8.36 -3.68 0.87
C ILE A 115 -7.04 -4.43 0.84
N CYS A 116 -6.41 -4.52 -0.34
CA CYS A 116 -5.11 -5.16 -0.51
C CYS A 116 -4.00 -4.51 0.33
N ASN A 117 -4.14 -3.23 0.73
CA ASN A 117 -3.18 -2.61 1.64
C ASN A 117 -3.08 -3.30 3.01
N PHE A 118 -4.14 -3.94 3.54
CA PHE A 118 -4.01 -4.77 4.74
C PHE A 118 -3.07 -5.96 4.50
N LEU A 119 -3.25 -6.64 3.37
CA LEU A 119 -2.41 -7.75 2.96
C LEU A 119 -0.97 -7.28 2.73
N LEU A 120 -0.79 -6.09 2.15
CA LEU A 120 0.53 -5.53 1.86
C LEU A 120 1.28 -5.16 3.14
N ILE A 121 0.60 -4.55 4.12
CA ILE A 121 1.19 -4.26 5.44
C ILE A 121 1.56 -5.57 6.16
N TRP A 122 0.74 -6.62 6.03
CA TRP A 122 1.04 -7.93 6.60
C TRP A 122 2.24 -8.61 5.94
N ILE A 123 2.31 -8.60 4.62
CA ILE A 123 3.46 -9.09 3.85
C ILE A 123 4.73 -8.30 4.20
N MET A 124 4.62 -6.97 4.35
CA MET A 124 5.73 -6.10 4.73
C MET A 124 6.30 -6.51 6.10
N ASP A 125 5.45 -6.79 7.10
CA ASP A 125 5.89 -7.33 8.40
C ASP A 125 6.65 -8.66 8.25
N LYS A 126 6.12 -9.60 7.44
CA LYS A 126 6.79 -10.90 7.20
C LYS A 126 8.14 -10.70 6.51
N PHE A 127 8.22 -9.93 5.43
CA PHE A 127 9.48 -9.67 4.72
C PHE A 127 10.56 -9.06 5.63
N LEU A 128 10.19 -8.14 6.52
CA LEU A 128 11.13 -7.54 7.48
C LEU A 128 11.63 -8.55 8.54
N LYS A 129 10.90 -9.65 8.79
CA LYS A 129 11.31 -10.75 9.68
C LYS A 129 12.22 -11.78 9.01
N ILE A 130 12.23 -11.88 7.67
CA ILE A 130 12.99 -12.91 6.93
C ILE A 130 14.47 -12.93 7.31
N GLY A 131 15.09 -11.76 7.43
CA GLY A 131 16.51 -11.64 7.76
C GLY A 131 16.88 -12.08 9.17
N LYS A 132 15.89 -12.25 10.07
CA LYS A 132 16.10 -12.65 11.47
C LYS A 132 15.69 -14.12 11.73
N ALA A 133 14.91 -14.71 10.83
CA ALA A 133 14.40 -16.07 11.01
C ALA A 133 15.50 -17.12 10.74
N PRO A 134 15.58 -18.22 11.49
CA PRO A 134 16.52 -19.30 11.19
C PRO A 134 16.16 -20.00 9.86
N ASN A 135 14.88 -20.22 9.60
CA ASN A 135 14.35 -20.79 8.37
C ASN A 135 13.25 -19.88 7.81
N ALA A 136 13.35 -19.52 6.52
CA ALA A 136 12.35 -18.67 5.87
C ALA A 136 11.27 -19.46 5.11
N MET A 137 11.37 -20.78 5.00
CA MET A 137 10.47 -21.60 4.15
C MET A 137 8.98 -21.38 4.46
N MET A 138 8.54 -21.60 5.71
CA MET A 138 7.14 -21.39 6.10
C MET A 138 6.70 -19.94 5.89
N MET A 139 7.58 -18.98 6.19
CA MET A 139 7.28 -17.56 6.00
C MET A 139 7.11 -17.21 4.52
N MET A 140 7.94 -17.76 3.64
CA MET A 140 7.83 -17.58 2.19
C MET A 140 6.54 -18.21 1.65
N PHE A 141 6.19 -19.41 2.11
CA PHE A 141 4.92 -20.07 1.78
C PHE A 141 3.72 -19.19 2.14
N ASP A 142 3.70 -18.67 3.37
CA ASP A 142 2.64 -17.75 3.83
C ASP A 142 2.55 -16.50 2.96
N ILE A 143 3.69 -15.86 2.64
CA ILE A 143 3.70 -14.67 1.78
C ILE A 143 3.14 -15.01 0.39
N GLY A 144 3.53 -16.16 -0.18
CA GLY A 144 2.98 -16.66 -1.43
C GLY A 144 1.46 -16.80 -1.42
N MET A 145 0.91 -17.41 -0.37
CA MET A 145 -0.54 -17.52 -0.19
C MET A 145 -1.22 -16.14 -0.07
N ILE A 146 -0.65 -15.22 0.70
CA ILE A 146 -1.21 -13.86 0.85
C ILE A 146 -1.18 -13.11 -0.49
N ILE A 147 -0.13 -13.28 -1.30
CA ILE A 147 -0.06 -12.70 -2.66
C ILE A 147 -1.14 -13.29 -3.56
N ALA A 148 -1.37 -14.60 -3.50
CA ALA A 148 -2.45 -15.21 -4.27
C ALA A 148 -3.82 -14.66 -3.86
N LEU A 149 -4.11 -14.58 -2.57
CA LEU A 149 -5.35 -13.98 -2.06
C LEU A 149 -5.51 -12.52 -2.51
N GLY A 150 -4.44 -11.73 -2.42
CA GLY A 150 -4.46 -10.34 -2.90
C GLY A 150 -4.69 -10.25 -4.42
N SER A 151 -4.15 -11.18 -5.20
CA SER A 151 -4.36 -11.24 -6.66
C SER A 151 -5.80 -11.58 -7.03
N LEU A 152 -6.52 -12.31 -6.17
CA LEU A 152 -7.95 -12.57 -6.38
C LEU A 152 -8.81 -11.33 -6.12
N ILE A 153 -8.45 -10.53 -5.12
CA ILE A 153 -9.15 -9.27 -4.80
C ILE A 153 -8.82 -8.21 -5.85
N TYR A 154 -7.55 -8.08 -6.20
CA TYR A 154 -7.04 -7.11 -7.15
C TYR A 154 -5.91 -7.71 -7.97
N PHE A 155 -6.19 -8.07 -9.22
CA PHE A 155 -5.25 -8.80 -10.08
C PHE A 155 -3.82 -8.24 -10.12
N PRO A 156 -3.59 -6.91 -10.21
CA PRO A 156 -2.24 -6.34 -10.21
C PRO A 156 -1.36 -6.73 -9.02
N TYR A 157 -1.96 -7.18 -7.91
CA TYR A 157 -1.21 -7.67 -6.76
C TYR A 157 -0.30 -8.87 -7.08
N ILE A 158 -0.55 -9.58 -8.18
CA ILE A 158 0.30 -10.69 -8.64
C ILE A 158 1.76 -10.28 -8.88
N VAL A 159 2.00 -9.02 -9.25
CA VAL A 159 3.36 -8.51 -9.51
C VAL A 159 4.21 -8.50 -8.23
N PHE A 160 3.59 -8.50 -7.05
CA PHE A 160 4.30 -8.66 -5.78
C PHE A 160 4.92 -10.06 -5.59
N LEU A 161 4.62 -11.04 -6.45
CA LEU A 161 5.42 -12.28 -6.52
C LEU A 161 6.91 -11.98 -6.72
N ALA A 162 7.25 -10.95 -7.48
CA ALA A 162 8.63 -10.52 -7.66
C ALA A 162 9.34 -10.16 -6.34
N MET A 163 8.59 -9.66 -5.35
CA MET A 163 9.15 -9.36 -4.02
C MET A 163 9.61 -10.61 -3.27
N LEU A 164 9.08 -11.79 -3.57
CA LEU A 164 9.54 -13.04 -2.95
C LEU A 164 11.04 -13.23 -3.17
N TRP A 165 11.48 -13.16 -4.43
CA TRP A 165 12.89 -13.35 -4.79
C TRP A 165 13.75 -12.16 -4.41
N LEU A 166 13.27 -10.93 -4.61
CA LEU A 166 14.02 -9.73 -4.22
C LEU A 166 14.29 -9.71 -2.71
N SER A 167 13.32 -10.10 -1.89
CA SER A 167 13.51 -10.18 -0.43
C SER A 167 14.54 -11.24 -0.05
N LEU A 168 14.51 -12.42 -0.66
CA LEU A 168 15.49 -13.47 -0.40
C LEU A 168 16.90 -13.02 -0.82
N LEU A 169 17.05 -12.43 -2.01
CA LEU A 169 18.33 -11.89 -2.49
C LEU A 169 18.93 -10.84 -1.54
N LEU A 170 18.07 -10.00 -0.93
CA LEU A 170 18.52 -8.97 0.01
C LEU A 170 18.95 -9.55 1.37
N TYR A 171 18.18 -10.51 1.89
CA TYR A 171 18.32 -10.94 3.29
C TYR A 171 19.12 -12.21 3.49
N ARG A 172 19.10 -13.15 2.54
CA ARG A 172 19.56 -14.53 2.76
C ARG A 172 20.46 -15.03 1.63
N PRO A 173 21.40 -15.94 1.92
CA PRO A 173 22.08 -16.69 0.88
C PRO A 173 21.09 -17.56 0.10
N PHE A 174 21.46 -17.93 -1.12
CA PHE A 174 20.59 -18.72 -1.99
C PHE A 174 20.26 -20.09 -1.37
N ASN A 175 18.97 -20.42 -1.31
CA ASN A 175 18.48 -21.73 -0.93
C ASN A 175 17.25 -22.06 -1.78
N TRP A 176 17.37 -23.04 -2.67
CA TRP A 176 16.31 -23.39 -3.62
C TRP A 176 14.97 -23.72 -2.96
N ARG A 177 14.99 -24.31 -1.74
CA ARG A 177 13.76 -24.65 -1.00
C ARG A 177 12.99 -23.40 -0.59
N GLU A 178 13.69 -22.36 -0.11
CA GLU A 178 13.06 -21.10 0.28
C GLU A 178 12.52 -20.34 -0.93
N TRP A 179 13.23 -20.42 -2.06
CA TRP A 179 12.83 -19.79 -3.33
C TRP A 179 11.56 -20.42 -3.91
N LEU A 180 11.45 -21.75 -3.88
CA LEU A 180 10.26 -22.45 -4.36
C LEU A 180 9.09 -22.34 -3.39
N SER A 181 9.34 -22.26 -2.08
CA SER A 181 8.27 -22.28 -1.07
C SER A 181 7.23 -21.17 -1.26
N GLY A 182 7.67 -19.97 -1.65
CA GLY A 182 6.74 -18.87 -1.95
C GLY A 182 5.90 -19.10 -3.21
N LEU A 183 6.48 -19.70 -4.25
CA LEU A 183 5.73 -20.12 -5.43
C LEU A 183 4.71 -21.20 -5.09
N VAL A 184 5.11 -22.20 -4.30
CA VAL A 184 4.22 -23.29 -3.89
C VAL A 184 3.02 -22.73 -3.12
N GLY A 185 3.24 -21.81 -2.17
CA GLY A 185 2.15 -21.15 -1.44
C GLY A 185 1.18 -20.39 -2.34
N PHE A 186 1.70 -19.67 -3.34
CA PHE A 186 0.87 -19.00 -4.33
C PHE A 186 0.05 -20.00 -5.16
N LEU A 187 0.71 -21.05 -5.67
CA LEU A 187 0.08 -22.10 -6.48
C LEU A 187 -0.98 -22.88 -5.69
N THR A 188 -0.80 -23.08 -4.37
CA THR A 188 -1.79 -23.78 -3.54
C THR A 188 -3.16 -23.11 -3.59
N ILE A 189 -3.23 -21.79 -3.45
CA ILE A 189 -4.49 -21.05 -3.49
C ILE A 189 -5.14 -21.13 -4.88
N PHE A 190 -4.36 -20.92 -5.94
CA PHE A 190 -4.87 -21.01 -7.31
C PHE A 190 -5.26 -22.44 -7.71
N PHE A 191 -4.58 -23.46 -7.17
CA PHE A 191 -4.93 -24.86 -7.36
C PHE A 191 -6.30 -25.17 -6.75
N ILE A 192 -6.56 -24.74 -5.51
CA ILE A 192 -7.88 -24.90 -4.86
C ILE A 192 -8.98 -24.25 -5.70
N ILE A 193 -8.71 -23.06 -6.24
CA ILE A 193 -9.66 -22.33 -7.08
C ILE A 193 -9.87 -23.03 -8.42
N ALA A 194 -8.81 -23.56 -9.04
CA ALA A 194 -8.91 -24.34 -10.27
C ALA A 194 -9.80 -25.58 -10.07
N VAL A 195 -9.61 -26.31 -8.96
CA VAL A 195 -10.44 -27.45 -8.60
C VAL A 195 -11.90 -27.04 -8.39
N PHE A 196 -12.16 -25.92 -7.72
CA PHE A 196 -13.52 -25.39 -7.55
C PHE A 196 -14.19 -25.06 -8.88
N TYR A 197 -13.48 -24.38 -9.80
CA TYR A 197 -14.02 -24.08 -11.13
C TYR A 197 -14.20 -25.33 -12.00
N TYR A 198 -13.33 -26.32 -11.85
CA TYR A 198 -13.44 -27.61 -12.53
C TYR A 198 -14.67 -28.38 -12.08
N TRP A 199 -14.92 -28.47 -10.75
CA TRP A 199 -16.10 -29.16 -10.20
C TRP A 199 -17.41 -28.53 -10.70
N ASN A 200 -17.46 -27.20 -10.81
CA ASN A 200 -18.66 -26.48 -11.27
C ASN A 200 -18.77 -26.38 -12.81
N ASP A 201 -18.08 -27.24 -13.56
CA ASP A 201 -18.06 -27.25 -15.04
C ASP A 201 -17.74 -25.89 -15.69
N ASN A 202 -16.96 -25.04 -15.00
CA ASN A 202 -16.71 -23.66 -15.42
C ASN A 202 -15.22 -23.30 -15.47
N ILE A 203 -14.38 -24.27 -15.87
CA ILE A 203 -12.92 -24.12 -15.97
C ILE A 203 -12.49 -22.99 -16.92
N SER A 204 -13.34 -22.62 -17.89
CA SER A 204 -13.11 -21.49 -18.79
C SER A 204 -12.93 -20.15 -18.04
N GLN A 205 -13.65 -19.95 -16.94
CA GLN A 205 -13.54 -18.74 -16.11
C GLN A 205 -12.22 -18.69 -15.36
N PHE A 206 -11.68 -19.84 -14.94
CA PHE A 206 -10.34 -19.90 -14.35
C PHE A 206 -9.28 -19.38 -15.31
N TYR A 207 -9.32 -19.77 -16.59
CA TYR A 207 -8.40 -19.24 -17.61
C TYR A 207 -8.58 -17.74 -17.85
N ARG A 208 -9.80 -17.20 -17.67
CA ARG A 208 -10.05 -15.76 -17.80
C ARG A 208 -9.35 -14.93 -16.72
N ILE A 209 -9.06 -15.49 -15.54
CA ILE A 209 -8.32 -14.81 -14.47
C ILE A 209 -6.95 -14.36 -14.98
N TRP A 210 -6.29 -15.16 -15.82
CA TRP A 210 -4.93 -14.92 -16.29
C TRP A 210 -4.85 -14.02 -17.52
N ARG A 211 -5.98 -13.71 -18.18
CA ARG A 211 -6.02 -12.84 -19.36
C ARG A 211 -5.31 -11.49 -19.17
N PRO A 212 -5.42 -10.79 -18.02
CA PRO A 212 -4.79 -9.48 -17.89
C PRO A 212 -3.25 -9.50 -17.93
N LEU A 213 -2.60 -10.66 -17.75
CA LEU A 213 -1.15 -10.78 -17.97
C LEU A 213 -0.74 -10.59 -19.44
N VAL A 214 -1.65 -10.82 -20.38
CA VAL A 214 -1.40 -10.75 -21.83
C VAL A 214 -1.80 -9.37 -22.40
N ASN A 215 -2.28 -8.45 -21.55
CA ASN A 215 -2.66 -7.12 -22.01
C ASN A 215 -1.44 -6.35 -22.54
N THR A 216 -1.62 -5.67 -23.67
CA THR A 216 -0.63 -4.74 -24.21
C THR A 216 -0.59 -3.46 -23.39
N PHE A 217 0.59 -2.83 -23.31
CA PHE A 217 0.76 -1.56 -22.61
C PHE A 217 -0.28 -0.53 -23.09
N PRO A 218 -1.00 0.16 -22.18
CA PRO A 218 -2.00 1.14 -22.58
C PRO A 218 -1.32 2.25 -23.38
N SER A 219 -1.63 2.32 -24.68
CA SER A 219 -0.98 3.23 -25.64
C SER A 219 -1.43 4.69 -25.52
N LYS A 220 -2.44 4.98 -24.70
CA LYS A 220 -2.99 6.32 -24.47
C LYS A 220 -3.17 6.60 -22.98
N LEU A 221 -2.10 7.05 -22.33
CA LEU A 221 -2.19 7.63 -20.99
C LEU A 221 -2.73 9.07 -21.12
N ARG A 222 -4.04 9.26 -20.88
CA ARG A 222 -4.64 10.60 -20.78
C ARG A 222 -4.36 11.17 -19.39
N ILE A 223 -3.16 11.75 -19.23
CA ILE A 223 -2.75 12.43 -18.00
C ILE A 223 -3.18 13.90 -18.11
N LYS A 224 -4.14 14.32 -17.30
CA LYS A 224 -4.41 15.75 -17.08
C LYS A 224 -3.36 16.28 -16.12
N TYR A 225 -2.41 17.06 -16.61
CA TYR A 225 -1.24 17.48 -15.83
C TYR A 225 -1.60 18.25 -14.55
N ASP A 226 -2.71 19.01 -14.57
CA ASP A 226 -3.13 19.86 -13.45
C ASP A 226 -3.52 19.05 -12.20
N ASP A 227 -4.10 17.86 -12.38
CA ASP A 227 -4.56 16.99 -11.28
C ASP A 227 -3.39 16.34 -10.50
N TYR A 228 -2.16 16.38 -11.03
CA TYR A 228 -0.99 15.71 -10.45
C TYR A 228 0.02 16.66 -9.80
N LEU A 229 -0.25 17.97 -9.78
CA LEU A 229 0.62 18.96 -9.14
C LEU A 229 0.79 18.70 -7.63
N VAL A 230 -0.18 18.03 -6.99
CA VAL A 230 -0.09 17.55 -5.58
C VAL A 230 1.11 16.63 -5.34
N LEU A 231 1.65 15.99 -6.39
CA LEU A 231 2.83 15.15 -6.29
C LEU A 231 4.12 15.96 -6.13
N ILE A 232 4.16 17.25 -6.47
CA ILE A 232 5.39 18.06 -6.37
C ILE A 232 5.90 18.10 -4.91
N PRO A 233 5.11 18.50 -3.90
CA PRO A 233 5.55 18.42 -2.50
C PRO A 233 5.97 17.01 -2.08
N VAL A 234 5.24 15.97 -2.53
CA VAL A 234 5.57 14.58 -2.22
C VAL A 234 6.94 14.20 -2.79
N SER A 235 7.20 14.50 -4.06
CA SER A 235 8.46 14.25 -4.74
C SER A 235 9.62 14.98 -4.08
N VAL A 236 9.42 16.25 -3.68
CA VAL A 236 10.43 17.01 -2.94
C VAL A 236 10.76 16.32 -1.61
N ILE A 237 9.75 15.89 -0.84
CA ILE A 237 10.00 15.21 0.44
C ILE A 237 10.67 13.85 0.21
N ILE A 238 10.31 13.10 -0.84
CA ILE A 238 10.97 11.83 -1.18
C ILE A 238 12.44 12.08 -1.53
N VAL A 239 12.77 13.10 -2.32
CA VAL A 239 14.15 13.45 -2.66
C VAL A 239 14.93 13.81 -1.39
N LEU A 240 14.37 14.66 -0.53
CA LEU A 240 14.98 15.03 0.74
C LEU A 240 15.17 13.82 1.66
N ALA A 241 14.18 12.91 1.72
CA ALA A 241 14.24 11.67 2.47
C ALA A 241 15.37 10.76 1.97
N THR A 242 15.50 10.59 0.65
CA THR A 242 16.57 9.78 0.04
C THR A 242 17.95 10.39 0.27
N LEU A 243 18.09 11.73 0.17
CA LEU A 243 19.35 12.42 0.48
C LEU A 243 19.75 12.22 1.95
N GLN A 244 18.80 12.41 2.88
CA GLN A 244 19.05 12.19 4.30
C GLN A 244 19.34 10.72 4.63
N LEU A 245 18.67 9.79 3.94
CA LEU A 245 18.92 8.36 4.07
C LEU A 245 20.32 8.00 3.58
N ARG A 246 20.79 8.61 2.48
CA ARG A 246 22.16 8.44 1.98
C ARG A 246 23.20 8.91 3.01
N GLU A 247 23.00 10.07 3.63
CA GLU A 247 23.91 10.60 4.66
C GLU A 247 23.95 9.70 5.91
N ASN A 248 22.79 9.20 6.33
CA ASN A 248 22.67 8.34 7.50
C ASN A 248 22.90 6.85 7.20
N PHE A 249 23.09 6.47 5.93
CA PHE A 249 23.13 5.08 5.49
C PHE A 249 24.24 4.31 6.20
N PHE A 250 25.46 4.87 6.20
CA PHE A 250 26.62 4.23 6.82
C PHE A 250 26.61 4.27 8.35
N ARG A 251 25.81 5.15 8.95
CA ARG A 251 25.62 5.21 10.42
C ARG A 251 24.54 4.26 10.92
N SER A 252 23.73 3.71 10.02
CA SER A 252 22.59 2.86 10.35
C SER A 252 22.96 1.37 10.37
N PHE A 253 22.28 0.61 11.23
CA PHE A 253 22.41 -0.84 11.29
C PHE A 253 22.16 -1.49 9.92
N ILE A 254 22.85 -2.60 9.64
CA ILE A 254 22.72 -3.35 8.36
C ILE A 254 21.27 -3.79 8.13
N SER A 255 20.56 -4.20 9.19
CA SER A 255 19.15 -4.59 9.15
C SER A 255 18.25 -3.46 8.67
N THR A 256 18.43 -2.24 9.19
CA THR A 256 17.68 -1.04 8.79
C THR A 256 17.94 -0.67 7.35
N ARG A 257 19.20 -0.75 6.89
CA ARG A 257 19.55 -0.49 5.48
C ARG A 257 18.86 -1.45 4.51
N LYS A 258 18.92 -2.75 4.80
CA LYS A 258 18.25 -3.78 3.98
C LYS A 258 16.73 -3.59 3.98
N ALA A 259 16.14 -3.16 5.11
CA ALA A 259 14.72 -2.82 5.19
C ALA A 259 14.33 -1.67 4.25
N PHE A 260 15.11 -0.58 4.22
CA PHE A 260 14.84 0.52 3.28
C PHE A 260 15.03 0.12 1.81
N GLN A 261 16.00 -0.76 1.49
CA GLN A 261 16.14 -1.32 0.14
C GLN A 261 14.92 -2.16 -0.26
N MET A 262 14.46 -3.03 0.64
CA MET A 262 13.25 -3.82 0.46
C MET A 262 12.03 -2.93 0.22
N LEU A 263 11.85 -1.87 1.03
CA LEU A 263 10.73 -0.94 0.88
C LEU A 263 10.81 -0.15 -0.42
N PHE A 264 12.02 0.20 -0.87
CA PHE A 264 12.23 0.82 -2.17
C PHE A 264 11.80 -0.10 -3.31
N PHE A 265 12.21 -1.37 -3.32
CA PHE A 265 11.74 -2.33 -4.32
C PHE A 265 10.23 -2.54 -4.26
N MET A 266 9.66 -2.57 -3.06
CA MET A 266 8.22 -2.67 -2.86
C MET A 266 7.48 -1.47 -3.47
N PHE A 267 8.02 -0.25 -3.31
CA PHE A 267 7.48 0.96 -3.94
C PHE A 267 7.54 0.89 -5.46
N ILE A 268 8.67 0.47 -6.03
CA ILE A 268 8.83 0.32 -7.49
C ILE A 268 7.88 -0.75 -8.05
N ILE A 269 7.73 -1.89 -7.37
CA ILE A 269 6.80 -2.95 -7.79
C ILE A 269 5.35 -2.47 -7.71
N ALA A 270 4.98 -1.73 -6.67
CA ALA A 270 3.65 -1.12 -6.58
C ALA A 270 3.40 -0.19 -7.77
N LEU A 271 4.37 0.66 -8.14
CA LEU A 271 4.27 1.53 -9.31
C LEU A 271 4.19 0.75 -10.62
N ILE A 272 4.95 -0.33 -10.80
CA ILE A 272 4.94 -1.11 -12.06
C ILE A 272 3.66 -1.94 -12.18
N SER A 273 3.02 -2.29 -11.07
CA SER A 273 1.90 -3.22 -11.06
C SER A 273 0.68 -2.75 -11.87
N PHE A 274 0.51 -1.44 -12.13
CA PHE A 274 -0.62 -0.92 -12.91
C PHE A 274 -0.67 -1.48 -14.33
N TYR A 275 0.49 -1.88 -14.89
CA TYR A 275 0.61 -2.39 -16.26
C TYR A 275 -0.32 -3.59 -16.54
N THR A 276 -0.61 -4.39 -15.52
CA THR A 276 -1.46 -5.58 -15.65
C THR A 276 -2.95 -5.25 -15.87
N LYS A 277 -3.35 -3.98 -15.70
CA LYS A 277 -4.71 -3.49 -15.97
C LYS A 277 -4.72 -2.59 -17.22
N PRO A 278 -5.68 -2.79 -18.14
CA PRO A 278 -5.76 -1.98 -19.35
C PRO A 278 -6.27 -0.56 -19.06
N ASP A 279 -7.07 -0.39 -18.00
CA ASP A 279 -7.59 0.91 -17.57
C ASP A 279 -6.68 1.55 -16.51
N PHE A 280 -6.12 2.69 -16.85
CA PHE A 280 -5.38 3.52 -15.91
C PHE A 280 -6.36 4.21 -14.94
N ARG A 281 -6.33 3.81 -13.67
CA ARG A 281 -7.09 4.47 -12.59
C ARG A 281 -6.16 4.83 -11.44
N VAL A 282 -6.32 6.05 -10.91
CA VAL A 282 -5.39 6.62 -9.92
C VAL A 282 -5.42 5.83 -8.63
N TYR A 283 -6.57 5.28 -8.23
CA TYR A 283 -6.70 4.47 -7.00
C TYR A 283 -5.69 3.32 -6.88
N HIS A 284 -5.14 2.83 -8.00
CA HIS A 284 -4.10 1.79 -8.02
C HIS A 284 -2.89 2.18 -7.15
N PHE A 285 -2.48 3.45 -7.23
CA PHE A 285 -1.27 3.96 -6.59
C PHE A 285 -1.36 4.00 -5.06
N ILE A 286 -2.52 3.70 -4.47
CA ILE A 286 -2.65 3.55 -3.02
C ILE A 286 -1.80 2.40 -2.48
N LEU A 287 -1.44 1.41 -3.32
CA LEU A 287 -0.49 0.34 -2.98
C LEU A 287 0.95 0.85 -2.75
N SER A 288 1.28 2.03 -3.26
CA SER A 288 2.59 2.68 -3.06
C SER A 288 2.66 3.45 -1.74
N VAL A 289 1.51 3.69 -1.09
CA VAL A 289 1.43 4.47 0.15
C VAL A 289 2.16 3.80 1.32
N PRO A 290 2.03 2.49 1.62
CA PRO A 290 2.76 1.89 2.73
C PRO A 290 4.29 2.09 2.64
N PRO A 291 5.00 1.72 1.55
CA PRO A 291 6.44 1.94 1.49
C PRO A 291 6.81 3.43 1.40
N GLY A 292 6.03 4.25 0.70
CA GLY A 292 6.24 5.70 0.60
C GLY A 292 6.13 6.40 1.96
N ALA A 293 5.13 6.04 2.77
CA ALA A 293 4.92 6.61 4.10
C ALA A 293 6.09 6.34 5.05
N VAL A 294 6.78 5.19 4.93
CA VAL A 294 7.99 4.93 5.72
C VAL A 294 9.11 5.92 5.35
N LEU A 295 9.32 6.17 4.05
CA LEU A 295 10.35 7.10 3.59
C LEU A 295 10.06 8.54 4.06
N LEU A 296 8.81 8.98 3.91
CA LEU A 296 8.39 10.29 4.42
C LEU A 296 8.58 10.36 5.95
N ALA A 297 8.21 9.31 6.69
CA ALA A 297 8.32 9.26 8.16
C ALA A 297 9.78 9.31 8.62
N TYR A 298 10.66 8.67 7.86
CA TYR A 298 12.10 8.71 8.12
C TYR A 298 12.65 10.13 8.02
N TYR A 299 12.25 10.89 6.99
CA TYR A 299 12.64 12.30 6.86
C TYR A 299 12.16 13.15 8.04
N PHE A 300 10.86 13.09 8.34
CA PHE A 300 10.28 13.88 9.44
C PHE A 300 10.74 13.43 10.82
N SER A 301 11.23 12.21 10.99
CA SER A 301 11.84 11.75 12.24
C SER A 301 13.23 12.36 12.45
N ASN A 302 14.04 12.44 11.39
CA ASN A 302 15.44 12.87 11.46
C ASN A 302 15.64 14.37 11.22
N ALA A 303 14.62 15.10 10.74
CA ALA A 303 14.71 16.54 10.50
C ALA A 303 14.96 17.35 11.79
N LYS A 304 16.01 18.19 11.79
CA LYS A 304 16.44 18.96 12.98
C LYS A 304 15.75 20.32 13.13
N LYS A 305 15.58 21.06 12.03
CA LYS A 305 15.06 22.45 12.05
C LYS A 305 13.53 22.48 12.14
N ARG A 306 12.99 22.85 13.31
CA ARG A 306 11.54 22.84 13.62
C ARG A 306 10.67 23.57 12.60
N TRP A 307 11.01 24.83 12.32
CA TRP A 307 10.24 25.65 11.39
C TRP A 307 10.19 25.02 9.99
N PHE A 308 11.31 24.49 9.50
CA PHE A 308 11.39 23.92 8.15
C PHE A 308 10.50 22.69 7.96
N TYR A 309 10.57 21.71 8.87
CA TYR A 309 9.79 20.49 8.69
C TYR A 309 8.29 20.70 8.97
N GLU A 310 7.92 21.58 9.91
CA GLU A 310 6.50 21.90 10.14
C GLU A 310 5.91 22.67 8.95
N SER A 311 6.65 23.63 8.39
CA SER A 311 6.23 24.35 7.18
C SER A 311 6.11 23.40 5.98
N LEU A 312 7.07 22.50 5.77
CA LEU A 312 7.02 21.54 4.66
C LEU A 312 5.82 20.59 4.78
N PHE A 313 5.52 20.11 5.99
CA PHE A 313 4.34 19.30 6.23
C PHE A 313 3.04 20.09 6.05
N ALA A 314 2.99 21.34 6.50
CA ALA A 314 1.83 22.21 6.30
C ALA A 314 1.57 22.46 4.81
N VAL A 315 2.61 22.75 4.02
CA VAL A 315 2.51 22.91 2.56
C VAL A 315 1.97 21.63 1.91
N LEU A 316 2.44 20.45 2.33
CA LEU A 316 1.93 19.17 1.84
C LEU A 316 0.42 19.02 2.12
N VAL A 317 0.00 19.26 3.37
CA VAL A 317 -1.41 19.11 3.78
C VAL A 317 -2.31 20.12 3.07
N VAL A 318 -1.91 21.39 3.00
CA VAL A 318 -2.68 22.44 2.30
C VAL A 318 -2.79 22.13 0.81
N SER A 319 -1.70 21.68 0.18
CA SER A 319 -1.72 21.28 -1.23
C SER A 319 -2.72 20.14 -1.45
N ILE A 320 -2.68 19.11 -0.61
CA ILE A 320 -3.64 17.99 -0.68
C ILE A 320 -5.07 18.50 -0.55
N GLN A 321 -5.38 19.27 0.49
CA GLN A 321 -6.73 19.78 0.68
C GLN A 321 -7.20 20.63 -0.51
N TYR A 322 -6.36 21.51 -1.03
CA TYR A 322 -6.68 22.32 -2.21
C TYR A 322 -7.07 21.45 -3.42
N PHE A 323 -6.26 20.45 -3.78
CA PHE A 323 -6.53 19.55 -4.90
C PHE A 323 -7.70 18.58 -4.65
N LEU A 324 -8.17 18.42 -3.42
CA LEU A 324 -9.37 17.64 -3.13
C LEU A 324 -10.67 18.45 -3.32
N PHE A 325 -10.60 19.79 -3.26
CA PHE A 325 -11.75 20.68 -3.41
C PHE A 325 -11.93 21.25 -4.83
N VAL A 326 -10.85 21.31 -5.61
CA VAL A 326 -10.83 21.79 -7.01
C VAL A 326 -11.06 20.62 -7.96
#